data_AF-A0A1I1ANW3-F1
#
_entry.id   AF-A0A1I1ANW3-F1
#
_cell.length_a   1.000
_cell.length_b   1.000
_cell.length_c   1.000
_cell.angle_alpha   90.00
_cell.angle_beta   90.00
_cell.angle_gamma   90.00
#
_symmetry.space_group_name_H-M   'P 1'
#
loop_
_entity.id
_entity.type
_entity.pdbx_description
1 polymer ?
#
loop_
_entity_poly.entity_id
_entity_poly.type
_entity_poly.pdbx_seq_one_letter_code
_entity_poly.pdbx_strand_id
1 'polypeptide(L)'
;MDRLIVSTFSEEGSIVIYLDEVEISKQRDQIEISLESGSEYLLHWFIKGKPKSVFSITVSSPRSAEFNLTKRIGLGGKEIGGYHFKL
;
A
#
# COMPACT_ATOMS: atom_id res chain seq x y z
N MET A 1 4.09 20.52 -0.36
CA MET A 1 3.35 19.47 0.36
C MET A 1 2.56 18.71 -0.66
N ASP A 2 2.97 17.49 -0.92
CA ASP A 2 2.27 16.61 -1.83
C ASP A 2 1.34 15.69 -1.05
N ARG A 3 0.30 15.17 -1.70
CA ARG A 3 -0.64 14.25 -1.06
C ARG A 3 -0.36 12.84 -1.52
N LEU A 4 -0.06 11.94 -0.60
CA LEU A 4 -0.06 10.51 -0.83
C LEU A 4 -1.52 10.02 -0.85
N ILE A 5 -1.93 9.36 -1.94
CA ILE A 5 -3.22 8.71 -2.05
C ILE A 5 -2.99 7.24 -2.34
N VAL A 6 -3.32 6.37 -1.37
CA VAL A 6 -3.21 4.92 -1.51
C VAL A 6 -4.60 4.31 -1.43
N SER A 7 -4.96 3.51 -2.44
CA SER A 7 -6.18 2.72 -2.47
C SER A 7 -5.83 1.24 -2.41
N THR A 8 -6.60 0.48 -1.65
CA THR A 8 -6.40 -0.96 -1.43
C THR A 8 -7.70 -1.70 -1.69
N PHE A 9 -7.56 -2.95 -2.14
CA PHE A 9 -8.66 -3.87 -2.32
C PHE A 9 -8.20 -5.27 -1.93
N SER A 10 -9.02 -6.00 -1.17
CA SER A 10 -8.81 -7.41 -0.89
C SER A 10 -10.12 -8.15 -1.10
N GLU A 11 -10.11 -9.19 -1.93
CA GLU A 11 -11.28 -10.06 -2.13
C GLU A 11 -11.65 -10.79 -0.82
N GLU A 12 -10.64 -11.28 -0.10
CA GLU A 12 -10.79 -12.02 1.16
C GLU A 12 -9.56 -11.76 2.04
N GLY A 13 -9.77 -11.12 3.19
CA GLY A 13 -8.72 -10.88 4.18
C GLY A 13 -8.54 -9.40 4.55
N SER A 14 -7.30 -9.02 4.84
CA SER A 14 -6.92 -7.67 5.28
C SER A 14 -5.59 -7.25 4.68
N ILE A 15 -5.47 -5.95 4.41
CA ILE A 15 -4.24 -5.31 3.96
C ILE A 15 -3.86 -4.27 5.01
N VAL A 16 -2.61 -4.31 5.46
CA VAL A 16 -2.03 -3.31 6.35
C VAL A 16 -0.94 -2.59 5.57
N ILE A 17 -0.98 -1.26 5.55
CA ILE A 17 -0.01 -0.40 4.87
C ILE A 17 0.67 0.48 5.90
N TYR A 18 1.98 0.61 5.74
CA TYR A 18 2.82 1.49 6.52
C TYR A 18 3.58 2.45 5.61
N LEU A 19 3.88 3.62 6.18
CA LEU A 19 4.78 4.62 5.64
C LEU A 19 5.84 4.88 6.70
N ASP A 20 7.11 4.61 6.39
CA ASP A 20 8.25 4.79 7.32
C ASP A 20 7.97 4.19 8.72
N GLU A 21 7.54 2.93 8.73
CA GLU A 21 7.22 2.14 9.94
C GLU A 21 5.94 2.58 10.70
N VAL A 22 5.24 3.61 10.23
CA VAL A 22 3.96 4.04 10.80
C VAL A 22 2.80 3.44 10.02
N GLU A 23 1.89 2.73 10.71
CA GLU A 23 0.69 2.18 10.07
C GLU A 23 -0.25 3.31 9.63
N ILE A 24 -0.59 3.32 8.34
CA ILE A 24 -1.45 4.34 7.73
C ILE A 24 -2.83 3.81 7.31
N SER A 25 -2.98 2.49 7.20
CA SER A 25 -4.23 1.80 6.87
C SER A 25 -5.13 1.65 8.10
N LYS A 26 -5.71 2.73 8.61
CA LYS A 26 -6.64 2.72 9.77
C LYS A 26 -8.01 2.12 9.42
N GLN A 27 -8.06 0.88 8.94
CA GLN A 27 -9.27 0.18 8.43
C GLN A 27 -9.99 0.92 7.29
N ARG A 28 -9.24 1.61 6.43
CA ARG A 28 -9.79 2.31 5.27
C ARG A 28 -9.22 1.73 4.00
N ASP A 29 -10.08 1.53 3.02
CA ASP A 29 -9.67 1.10 1.68
C ASP A 29 -8.93 2.21 0.95
N GLN A 30 -9.12 3.47 1.34
CA GLN A 30 -8.40 4.63 0.81
C GLN A 30 -7.75 5.45 1.94
N ILE A 31 -6.49 5.81 1.74
CA ILE A 31 -5.64 6.51 2.69
C ILE A 31 -5.13 7.78 2.01
N GLU A 32 -5.27 8.91 2.70
CA GLU A 32 -4.78 10.21 2.25
C GLU A 32 -3.87 10.82 3.32
N ILE A 33 -2.62 11.11 2.97
CA ILE A 33 -1.60 11.67 3.89
C ILE A 33 -0.85 12.81 3.20
N SER A 34 -0.50 13.84 3.97
CA SER A 34 0.35 14.92 3.48
C SER A 34 1.82 14.54 3.65
N LEU A 35 2.60 14.69 2.59
CA LEU A 35 4.03 14.42 2.55
C LEU A 35 4.83 15.71 2.37
N GLU A 36 5.99 15.74 3.00
CA GLU A 36 7.01 16.77 2.84
C GLU A 36 7.83 16.53 1.57
N SER A 37 8.02 17.59 0.78
CA SER A 37 8.79 17.58 -0.47
C SER A 37 10.30 17.49 -0.18
N GLY A 38 11.06 16.81 -1.05
CA GLY A 38 12.49 16.58 -0.87
C GLY A 38 12.84 15.39 0.04
N SER A 39 11.85 14.82 0.72
CA SER A 39 12.00 13.67 1.61
C SER A 39 11.90 12.34 0.86
N GLU A 40 12.47 11.31 1.45
CA GLU A 40 12.41 9.92 0.98
C GLU A 40 11.45 9.14 1.86
N TYR A 41 10.68 8.27 1.23
CA TYR A 41 9.62 7.50 1.88
C TYR A 41 9.71 6.04 1.49
N LEU A 42 9.42 5.17 2.44
CA LEU A 42 9.26 3.74 2.26
C LEU A 42 7.80 3.35 2.50
N LEU A 43 7.12 2.94 1.42
CA LEU A 43 5.80 2.31 1.53
C LEU A 43 5.98 0.80 1.62
N HIS A 44 5.40 0.18 2.63
CA HIS A 44 5.37 -1.28 2.72
C HIS A 44 3.99 -1.79 3.16
N TRP A 45 3.70 -3.02 2.80
CA TRP A 45 2.41 -3.65 3.06
C TRP A 45 2.56 -5.10 3.50
N PHE A 46 1.57 -5.51 4.30
CA PHE A 46 1.38 -6.88 4.74
C PHE A 46 -0.04 -7.28 4.42
N ILE A 47 -0.19 -8.43 3.76
CA ILE A 47 -1.47 -8.95 3.33
C ILE A 47 -1.67 -10.30 3.98
N LYS A 48 -2.86 -10.51 4.53
CA LYS A 48 -3.31 -11.80 5.04
C LYS A 48 -4.67 -12.09 4.45
N GLY A 49 -4.84 -13.24 3.84
CA GLY A 49 -6.08 -13.60 3.18
C GLY A 49 -6.14 -15.07 2.79
N LYS A 50 -7.22 -15.44 2.10
CA LYS A 50 -7.40 -16.82 1.63
C LYS A 50 -6.41 -17.13 0.50
N PRO A 51 -5.81 -18.33 0.45
CA PRO A 51 -4.98 -18.73 -0.68
C PRO A 51 -5.71 -18.53 -2.02
N LYS A 52 -4.98 -17.98 -3.00
CA LYS A 52 -5.44 -17.65 -4.36
C LYS A 52 -6.44 -16.49 -4.48
N SER A 53 -6.88 -15.87 -3.37
CA SER A 53 -7.70 -14.65 -3.44
C SER A 53 -6.92 -13.48 -4.03
N VAL A 54 -7.62 -12.50 -4.57
CA VAL A 54 -7.00 -11.34 -5.24
C VAL A 54 -6.85 -10.17 -4.26
N PHE A 55 -5.76 -9.44 -4.38
CA PHE A 55 -5.60 -8.13 -3.76
C PHE A 55 -5.02 -7.12 -4.76
N SER A 56 -5.28 -5.84 -4.51
CA SER A 56 -4.72 -4.73 -5.25
C SER A 56 -4.27 -3.59 -4.33
N ILE A 57 -3.19 -2.91 -4.71
CA ILE A 57 -2.68 -1.70 -4.06
C ILE A 57 -2.36 -0.70 -5.18
N THR A 58 -2.90 0.50 -5.07
CA THR A 58 -2.71 1.58 -6.04
C THR A 58 -2.28 2.83 -5.30
N VAL A 59 -1.18 3.44 -5.73
CA VAL A 59 -0.75 4.77 -5.31
C VAL A 59 -0.94 5.70 -6.48
N SER A 60 -1.89 6.63 -6.39
CA SER A 60 -2.28 7.52 -7.49
C SER A 60 -1.69 8.92 -7.39
N SER A 61 -1.11 9.25 -6.23
CA SER A 61 -0.48 10.53 -5.97
C SER A 61 0.53 10.36 -4.84
N PRO A 62 1.65 11.11 -4.85
CA PRO A 62 2.11 11.97 -5.96
C PRO A 62 2.61 11.16 -7.15
N ARG A 63 2.81 11.83 -8.30
CA ARG A 63 3.28 11.17 -9.55
C ARG A 63 4.63 10.44 -9.37
N SER A 64 5.52 10.98 -8.55
CA SER A 64 6.81 10.36 -8.22
C SER A 64 6.66 9.05 -7.42
N ALA A 65 5.49 8.83 -6.81
CA ALA A 65 5.16 7.62 -6.05
C ALA A 65 4.16 6.72 -6.79
N GLU A 66 3.78 7.04 -8.04
CA GLU A 66 2.72 6.33 -8.76
C GLU A 66 3.05 4.84 -8.91
N PHE A 67 2.13 4.00 -8.46
CA PHE A 67 2.33 2.56 -8.39
C PHE A 67 1.00 1.80 -8.50
N ASN A 68 1.02 0.64 -9.14
CA ASN A 68 -0.12 -0.26 -9.19
C ASN A 68 0.35 -1.71 -9.10
N LEU A 69 -0.21 -2.44 -8.15
CA LEU A 69 -0.02 -3.87 -7.99
C LEU A 69 -1.37 -4.55 -7.91
N THR A 70 -1.57 -5.59 -8.73
CA THR A 70 -2.66 -6.55 -8.58
C THR A 70 -2.07 -7.95 -8.63
N LYS A 71 -2.34 -8.76 -7.60
CA LYS A 71 -1.76 -10.09 -7.46
C LYS A 71 -2.72 -11.04 -6.73
N ARG A 72 -2.53 -12.34 -6.95
CA ARG A 72 -3.16 -13.40 -6.14
C ARG A 72 -2.30 -13.76 -4.95
N ILE A 73 -2.91 -13.93 -3.78
CA ILE A 73 -2.24 -14.42 -2.57
C ILE A 73 -1.73 -15.85 -2.82
N GLY A 74 -0.46 -16.10 -2.53
CA GLY A 74 0.15 -17.42 -2.62
C GLY A 74 -0.51 -18.46 -1.70
N LEU A 75 -0.05 -19.70 -1.79
CA LEU A 75 -0.61 -20.82 -1.02
C LEU A 75 -0.50 -20.64 0.50
N GLY A 76 0.45 -19.84 0.98
CA GLY A 76 0.64 -19.54 2.40
C GLY A 76 -0.36 -18.54 2.99
N GLY A 77 -1.25 -17.95 2.19
CA GLY A 77 -2.27 -17.01 2.67
C GLY A 77 -1.71 -15.67 3.17
N LYS A 78 -0.44 -15.38 2.87
CA LYS A 78 0.25 -14.15 3.26
C LYS A 78 1.10 -13.63 2.12
N GLU A 79 1.13 -12.31 1.97
CA GLU A 79 2.01 -11.62 1.03
C GLU A 79 2.59 -10.38 1.73
N ILE A 80 3.79 -10.00 1.31
CA ILE A 80 4.48 -8.80 1.77
C ILE A 80 5.10 -8.10 0.57
N GLY A 81 5.31 -6.79 0.69
CA GLY A 81 6.02 -6.03 -0.31
C GLY A 81 6.20 -4.58 0.11
N GLY A 82 6.91 -3.84 -0.72
CA GLY A 82 7.16 -2.43 -0.50
C GLY A 82 8.01 -1.84 -1.61
N TYR A 83 8.03 -0.53 -1.68
CA TYR A 83 8.94 0.21 -2.55
C TYR A 83 9.30 1.56 -1.93
N HIS A 84 10.46 2.07 -2.32
CA HIS A 84 10.93 3.39 -1.93
C HIS A 84 10.61 4.41 -3.03
N PHE A 85 10.31 5.65 -2.64
CA PHE A 85 10.14 6.77 -3.57
C PHE A 85 10.63 8.07 -2.94
N LYS A 86 10.87 9.07 -3.78
CA LYS A 86 11.34 10.40 -3.38
C LYS A 86 10.44 11.46 -3.98
N LEU A 87 10.16 12.51 -3.20
CA LEU A 87 9.36 13.66 -3.63
C LEU A 87 10.23 14.82 -4.10
#